data_AF-A0A3C1GAJ0-F1
#
_entry.id   AF-A0A3C1GAJ0-F1
#
_cell.length_a   1.000
_cell.length_b   1.000
_cell.length_c   1.000
_cell.angle_alpha   90.00
_cell.angle_beta   90.00
_cell.angle_gamma   90.00
#
_symmetry.space_group_name_H-M   'P 1'
#
loop_
_entity.id
_entity.type
_entity.pdbx_description
1 polymer ?
#
loop_
_entity_poly.entity_id
_entity_poly.type
_entity_poly.pdbx_seq_one_letter_code
_entity_poly.pdbx_strand_id
1 'polypeptide(L)'
;MFAATSSELADHDGFVTDDMVEFYAERARGGTGLLIVEATYVEQEGKRLHHNAMLHDDRHVPGMRRIAEAVHAAGARIAIQLNHGGRE
;
A
#
# COMPACT_ATOMS: atom_id res chain seq x y z
N MET A 1 0.97 -15.92 2.91
CA MET A 1 1.58 -14.63 2.48
C MET A 1 0.62 -14.02 1.47
N PHE A 2 0.28 -12.75 1.61
CA PHE A 2 -0.46 -12.00 0.59
C PHE A 2 0.54 -11.21 -0.25
N ALA A 3 0.61 -11.51 -1.54
CA ALA A 3 1.54 -10.88 -2.48
C ALA A 3 1.14 -9.44 -2.78
N ALA A 4 2.09 -8.66 -3.30
CA ALA A 4 1.84 -7.29 -3.75
C ALA A 4 0.92 -7.32 -4.98
N THR A 5 -0.38 -7.13 -4.74
CA THR A 5 -1.43 -7.06 -5.75
C THR A 5 -2.02 -5.67 -5.71
N SER A 6 -2.10 -5.00 -6.86
CA SER A 6 -2.76 -3.68 -6.96
C SER A 6 -4.21 -3.81 -6.48
N SER A 7 -4.54 -2.96 -5.51
CA SER A 7 -5.88 -2.80 -4.95
C SER A 7 -6.71 -1.81 -5.75
N GLU A 8 -6.06 -0.87 -6.45
CA GLU A 8 -6.67 0.30 -7.10
C GLU A 8 -7.52 1.17 -6.15
N LEU A 9 -7.13 1.21 -4.86
CA LEU A 9 -7.85 1.94 -3.82
C LEU A 9 -7.15 3.23 -3.37
N ALA A 10 -5.95 3.53 -3.85
CA ALA A 10 -5.35 4.83 -3.57
C ALA A 10 -6.08 5.93 -4.34
N ASP A 11 -6.07 7.14 -3.80
CA ASP A 11 -6.63 8.29 -4.52
C ASP A 11 -5.78 8.66 -5.75
N HIS A 12 -6.23 9.64 -6.51
CA HIS A 12 -5.55 10.08 -7.73
C HIS A 12 -4.10 10.53 -7.48
N ASP A 13 -3.83 11.11 -6.31
CA ASP A 13 -2.51 11.58 -5.90
C ASP A 13 -1.68 10.48 -5.22
N GLY A 14 -2.25 9.28 -5.07
CA GLY A 14 -1.59 8.11 -4.48
C GLY A 14 -1.56 8.14 -2.95
N PHE A 15 -2.46 8.89 -2.30
CA PHE A 15 -2.67 8.77 -0.87
C PHE A 15 -3.48 7.52 -0.54
N VAL A 16 -3.14 6.94 0.60
CA VAL A 16 -3.88 5.84 1.21
C VAL A 16 -5.26 6.33 1.62
N THR A 17 -6.29 5.62 1.16
CA THR A 17 -7.69 5.84 1.53
C THR A 17 -8.12 4.91 2.67
N ASP A 18 -9.31 5.16 3.23
CA ASP A 18 -9.90 4.30 4.26
C ASP A 18 -10.19 2.89 3.72
N ASP A 19 -10.65 2.79 2.48
CA ASP A 19 -10.91 1.53 1.80
C ASP A 19 -9.62 0.72 1.63
N MET A 20 -8.51 1.39 1.30
CA MET A 20 -7.20 0.74 1.21
C MET A 20 -6.74 0.21 2.57
N VAL A 21 -6.96 0.95 3.67
CA VAL A 21 -6.64 0.47 5.03
C VAL A 21 -7.45 -0.78 5.36
N GLU A 22 -8.75 -0.75 5.14
CA GLU A 22 -9.63 -1.88 5.45
C GLU A 22 -9.32 -3.10 4.57
N PHE A 23 -8.95 -2.88 3.30
CA PHE A 23 -8.51 -3.93 2.39
C PHE A 23 -7.34 -4.75 2.96
N TYR A 24 -6.31 -4.10 3.53
CA TYR A 24 -5.19 -4.82 4.16
C TYR A 24 -5.58 -5.39 5.52
N ALA A 25 -6.41 -4.69 6.29
CA ALA A 25 -6.89 -5.17 7.59
C ALA A 25 -7.67 -6.48 7.46
N GLU A 26 -8.59 -6.58 6.51
CA GLU A 26 -9.38 -7.80 6.25
C GLU A 26 -8.51 -9.00 5.91
N ARG A 27 -7.46 -8.80 5.11
CA ARG A 27 -6.51 -9.88 4.76
C ARG A 27 -5.69 -10.34 5.96
N ALA A 28 -5.35 -9.42 6.85
CA ALA A 28 -4.68 -9.75 8.09
C ALA A 28 -5.62 -10.52 9.04
N ARG A 29 -6.87 -10.05 9.22
CA ARG A 29 -7.91 -10.74 10.01
C ARG A 29 -8.23 -12.13 9.46
N GLY A 30 -8.13 -12.33 8.15
CA GLY A 30 -8.24 -13.62 7.50
C GLY A 30 -7.11 -14.62 7.79
N GLY A 31 -6.13 -14.27 8.63
CA GLY A 31 -5.06 -15.17 9.07
C GLY A 31 -3.76 -15.10 8.24
N THR A 32 -3.61 -14.09 7.38
CA THR A 32 -2.37 -13.91 6.62
C THR A 32 -1.23 -13.43 7.54
N GLY A 33 -0.16 -14.22 7.69
CA GLY A 33 0.97 -13.84 8.55
C GLY A 33 1.85 -12.68 8.03
N LEU A 34 1.97 -12.52 6.71
CA LEU A 34 2.73 -11.43 6.07
C LEU A 34 1.98 -10.91 4.85
N LEU A 35 1.76 -9.60 4.83
CA LEU A 35 1.20 -8.85 3.72
C LEU A 35 2.29 -7.98 3.08
N ILE A 36 2.26 -7.85 1.76
CA ILE A 36 3.09 -6.88 1.05
C ILE A 36 2.14 -5.86 0.44
N VAL A 37 2.33 -4.58 0.77
CA VAL A 37 1.62 -3.48 0.11
C VAL A 37 1.95 -3.52 -1.38
N GLU A 38 0.93 -3.25 -2.21
CA GLU A 38 1.02 -3.11 -3.65
C GLU A 38 2.22 -2.26 -4.12
N ALA A 39 2.52 -2.35 -5.42
CA ALA A 39 3.54 -1.51 -6.05
C ALA A 39 3.33 -0.03 -5.67
N THR A 40 4.23 0.47 -4.82
CA THR A 40 4.19 1.82 -4.27
C THR A 40 5.27 2.64 -4.95
N TYR A 41 4.88 3.67 -5.68
CA TYR A 41 5.82 4.41 -6.52
C TYR A 41 6.60 5.45 -5.73
N VAL A 42 7.90 5.52 -5.99
CA VAL A 42 8.86 6.37 -5.27
C VAL A 42 9.10 7.73 -5.93
N GLU A 43 8.58 7.94 -7.13
CA GLU A 43 8.72 9.17 -7.91
C GLU A 43 7.48 9.34 -8.81
N GLN A 44 7.06 10.59 -9.07
CA GLN A 44 5.85 10.91 -9.84
C GLN A 44 5.95 10.39 -11.28
N GLU A 45 7.11 10.57 -11.89
CA GLU A 45 7.47 10.14 -13.24
C GLU A 45 7.46 8.62 -13.40
N GLY A 46 7.69 7.88 -12.30
CA GLY A 46 7.66 6.43 -12.26
C GLY A 46 6.27 5.83 -12.07
N LYS A 47 5.22 6.65 -11.82
CA LYS A 47 3.87 6.17 -11.55
C LYS A 47 3.21 5.63 -12.83
N ARG A 48 2.73 4.38 -12.76
CA ARG A 48 2.05 3.71 -13.89
C ARG A 48 0.58 3.45 -13.67
N LEU A 49 0.20 3.08 -12.45
CA LEU A 49 -1.17 2.87 -12.08
C LEU A 49 -1.67 4.08 -11.30
N HIS A 50 -2.69 4.76 -11.84
CA HIS A 50 -3.21 6.01 -11.26
C HIS A 50 -3.73 5.83 -9.83
N HIS A 51 -4.30 4.67 -9.53
CA HIS A 51 -4.89 4.33 -8.23
C HIS A 51 -4.01 3.44 -7.36
N ASN A 52 -2.71 3.41 -7.63
CA ASN A 52 -1.73 2.83 -6.74
C ASN A 52 -1.11 3.88 -5.82
N ALA A 53 -0.70 3.44 -4.65
CA ALA A 53 -0.08 4.30 -3.66
C ALA A 53 1.28 4.88 -4.09
N MET A 54 1.57 6.05 -3.54
CA MET A 54 2.83 6.77 -3.71
C MET A 54 3.56 6.89 -2.36
N LEU A 55 4.88 6.98 -2.39
CA LEU A 55 5.72 7.26 -1.22
C LEU A 55 6.96 8.09 -1.62
N HIS A 56 6.74 9.13 -2.42
CA HIS A 56 7.78 10.03 -2.92
C HIS A 56 8.01 11.27 -2.05
N ASP A 57 7.09 11.53 -1.11
CA ASP A 57 7.06 12.71 -0.22
C ASP A 57 6.54 12.27 1.16
N ASP A 58 7.07 12.86 2.22
CA ASP A 58 6.71 12.52 3.61
C ASP A 58 5.21 12.72 3.91
N ARG A 59 4.49 13.52 3.12
CA ARG A 59 3.03 13.65 3.20
C ARG A 59 2.29 12.31 3.02
N HIS A 60 2.89 11.31 2.39
CA HIS A 60 2.29 9.97 2.24
C HIS A 60 2.49 9.07 3.46
N VAL A 61 3.47 9.37 4.32
CA VAL A 61 3.83 8.53 5.49
C VAL A 61 2.66 8.32 6.47
N PRO A 62 1.84 9.34 6.82
CA PRO A 62 0.69 9.12 7.69
C PRO A 62 -0.28 8.07 7.16
N GLY A 63 -0.55 8.04 5.85
CA GLY A 63 -1.40 7.05 5.22
C GLY A 63 -0.84 5.63 5.33
N MET A 64 0.45 5.46 5.00
CA MET A 64 1.13 4.16 5.11
C MET A 64 1.16 3.65 6.55
N ARG A 65 1.34 4.56 7.51
CA ARG A 65 1.30 4.22 8.94
C ARG A 65 -0.05 3.62 9.35
N ARG A 66 -1.17 4.15 8.84
CA ARG A 66 -2.52 3.62 9.13
C ARG A 66 -2.67 2.16 8.68
N ILE A 67 -2.16 1.82 7.50
CA ILE A 67 -2.16 0.43 7.01
C ILE A 67 -1.34 -0.46 7.95
N ALA A 68 -0.13 -0.03 8.30
CA ALA A 68 0.74 -0.81 9.17
C ALA A 68 0.12 -1.04 10.55
N GLU A 69 -0.49 0.00 11.15
CA GLU A 69 -1.18 -0.10 12.43
C GLU A 69 -2.36 -1.07 12.37
N ALA A 70 -3.20 -0.98 11.33
CA ALA A 70 -4.35 -1.88 11.15
C ALA A 70 -3.92 -3.35 10.97
N VAL A 71 -2.88 -3.60 10.17
CA VAL A 71 -2.34 -4.95 9.96
C VAL A 71 -1.70 -5.51 11.23
N HIS A 72 -0.92 -4.70 11.96
CA HIS A 72 -0.32 -5.12 13.22
C HIS A 72 -1.36 -5.40 14.30
N ALA A 73 -2.45 -4.62 14.36
CA ALA A 73 -3.55 -4.86 15.29
C ALA A 73 -4.23 -6.22 15.07
N ALA A 74 -4.22 -6.72 13.83
CA ALA A 74 -4.72 -8.06 13.47
C ALA A 74 -3.68 -9.18 13.64
N GLY A 75 -2.50 -8.90 14.19
CA GLY A 75 -1.47 -9.90 14.51
C GLY A 75 -0.58 -10.31 13.34
N ALA A 76 -0.69 -9.65 12.19
CA ALA A 76 0.13 -9.92 11.02
C ALA A 76 1.32 -8.95 10.91
N ARG A 77 2.26 -9.25 9.99
CA ARG A 77 3.35 -8.34 9.61
C ARG A 77 3.10 -7.76 8.22
N ILE A 78 3.73 -6.62 7.95
CA ILE A 78 3.62 -5.94 6.67
C ILE A 78 4.99 -5.50 6.15
N ALA A 79 5.16 -5.59 4.84
CA ALA A 79 6.26 -4.99 4.08
C ALA A 79 5.67 -4.16 2.92
N ILE A 80 6.51 -3.36 2.27
CA ILE A 80 6.11 -2.54 1.12
C ILE A 80 6.97 -2.86 -0.09
N GLN A 81 6.34 -2.94 -1.27
CA GLN A 81 7.06 -3.05 -2.54
C GLN A 81 7.30 -1.66 -3.12
N LEU A 82 8.53 -1.15 -2.96
CA LEU A 82 8.95 0.07 -3.64
C LEU A 82 9.09 -0.19 -5.14
N ASN A 83 8.51 0.67 -5.97
CA ASN A 83 8.43 0.48 -7.41
C ASN A 83 8.77 1.77 -8.18
N HIS A 84 9.27 1.60 -9.39
CA HIS A 84 9.39 2.65 -10.40
C HIS A 84 9.14 2.03 -11.78
N GLY A 85 8.12 2.50 -12.51
CA GLY A 85 7.72 1.91 -13.80
C GLY A 85 8.70 2.15 -14.94
N GLY A 86 9.50 3.22 -14.86
CA GLY A 86 10.53 3.52 -15.85
C GLY A 86 9.91 3.78 -17.23
N ARG A 87 10.29 2.99 -18.22
CA ARG A 87 9.83 3.13 -19.61
C ARG A 87 8.50 2.42 -19.89
N GLU A 88 8.20 1.41 -19.09
CA GLU A 88 6.96 0.64 -19.18
C GLU A 88 5.83 1.33 -18.48
#